data_AF-F5BB83-F1
#
_entry.id   AF-F5BB83-F1
#
_cell.length_a   1.000
_cell.length_b   1.000
_cell.length_c   1.000
_cell.angle_alpha   90.00
_cell.angle_beta   90.00
_cell.angle_gamma   90.00
#
_symmetry.space_group_name_H-M   'P 1'
#
loop_
_entity.id
_entity.type
_entity.pdbx_description
1 polymer ?
#
loop_
_entity_poly.entity_id
_entity_poly.type
_entity_poly.pdbx_seq_one_letter_code
_entity_poly.pdbx_strand_id
1 'polypeptide(L)'
;GVKDAYCLLNFGDSITTDHISPAGNIQKDSPAAKFLVERGVERKDFNSYGSRRGNDEVMARGTFANIRLVNKLLNGEVGAKTIHIPTGEKLYVFDAAMRYKTAGQDTVVLAGAEYGKSL
;
A
#
# COMPACT_ATOMS: atom_id res chain seq x y z
N GLY A 1 3.88 7.03 22.40
CA GLY A 1 4.95 6.05 22.11
C GLY A 1 4.31 4.83 21.48
N VAL A 2 5.05 4.09 20.65
CA VAL A 2 4.55 2.88 19.97
C VAL A 2 4.43 1.72 20.95
N LYS A 3 3.27 1.04 21.00
CA LYS A 3 3.03 -0.11 21.89
C LYS A 3 2.31 -1.23 21.15
N ASP A 4 2.75 -2.47 21.38
CA ASP A 4 2.11 -3.69 20.85
C ASP A 4 1.77 -3.63 19.35
N ALA A 5 2.68 -3.02 18.57
CA ALA A 5 2.42 -2.73 17.16
C ALA A 5 2.47 -3.97 16.29
N TYR A 6 1.60 -4.01 15.28
CA TYR A 6 1.60 -5.05 14.26
C TYR A 6 2.55 -4.73 13.11
N CYS A 7 3.19 -5.76 12.57
CA CYS A 7 3.94 -5.65 11.34
C CYS A 7 2.96 -5.56 10.15
N LEU A 8 2.82 -4.37 9.56
CA LEU A 8 1.98 -4.17 8.38
C LEU A 8 2.62 -4.76 7.13
N LEU A 9 3.94 -4.65 7.02
CA LEU A 9 4.75 -5.07 5.87
C LEU A 9 6.11 -5.57 6.33
N ASN A 10 6.58 -6.66 5.72
CA ASN A 10 7.93 -7.19 5.94
C ASN A 10 8.65 -7.32 4.61
N PHE A 11 9.70 -6.54 4.41
CA PHE A 11 10.42 -6.45 3.14
C PHE A 11 11.81 -7.10 3.17
N GLY A 12 12.33 -7.35 1.97
CA GLY A 12 13.76 -7.58 1.74
C GLY A 12 14.54 -6.28 1.62
N ASP A 13 15.70 -6.37 0.98
CA ASP A 13 16.56 -5.24 0.68
C ASP A 13 16.05 -4.45 -0.55
N SER A 14 16.62 -3.27 -0.77
CA SER A 14 16.47 -2.48 -1.99
C SER A 14 15.03 -2.08 -2.36
N ILE A 15 14.18 -1.84 -1.36
CA ILE A 15 12.86 -1.24 -1.59
C ILE A 15 13.03 0.22 -2.03
N THR A 16 12.59 0.55 -3.24
CA THR A 16 12.72 1.90 -3.80
C THR A 16 11.56 2.81 -3.40
N THR A 17 11.72 4.12 -3.62
CA THR A 17 10.62 5.08 -3.49
C THR A 17 9.45 4.80 -4.43
N ASP A 18 9.66 4.17 -5.60
CA ASP A 18 8.58 3.74 -6.50
C ASP A 18 7.78 2.55 -5.94
N HIS A 19 8.41 1.67 -5.15
CA HIS A 19 7.67 0.62 -4.43
C HIS A 19 6.79 1.22 -3.31
N ILE A 20 7.30 2.24 -2.61
CA ILE A 20 6.60 2.90 -1.50
C ILE A 20 5.47 3.80 -2.02
N SER A 21 5.75 4.61 -3.04
CA SER A 21 4.84 5.61 -3.61
C SER A 21 4.94 5.56 -5.14
N PRO A 22 4.23 4.64 -5.79
CA PRO A 22 4.30 4.47 -7.25
C PRO A 22 3.79 5.72 -7.96
N ALA A 23 4.40 6.05 -9.10
CA ALA A 23 3.93 7.13 -9.96
C ALA A 23 3.07 6.64 -11.14
N GLY A 24 3.02 5.33 -11.39
CA GLY A 24 2.39 4.70 -12.55
C GLY A 24 0.86 4.62 -12.51
N ASN A 25 0.30 3.79 -13.40
CA ASN A 25 -1.15 3.66 -13.58
C ASN A 25 -1.86 3.13 -12.34
N ILE A 26 -3.04 3.66 -12.06
CA ILE A 26 -3.93 3.18 -11.00
C ILE A 26 -4.59 1.88 -11.48
N GLN A 27 -4.34 0.78 -10.76
CA GLN A 27 -4.88 -0.53 -11.11
C GLN A 27 -6.39 -0.61 -10.88
N LYS A 28 -7.13 -1.25 -11.80
CA LYS A 28 -8.60 -1.25 -11.86
C LYS A 28 -9.31 -1.70 -10.58
N ASP A 29 -8.70 -2.62 -9.82
CA ASP A 29 -9.27 -3.21 -8.60
C ASP A 29 -8.62 -2.67 -7.31
N SER A 30 -7.73 -1.68 -7.43
CA SER A 30 -7.02 -1.09 -6.30
C SER A 30 -7.96 -0.27 -5.40
N PRO A 31 -7.58 -0.04 -4.13
CA PRO A 31 -8.30 0.87 -3.24
C PRO A 31 -8.49 2.27 -3.84
N ALA A 32 -7.49 2.78 -4.57
CA ALA A 32 -7.56 4.07 -5.25
C ALA A 32 -8.59 4.08 -6.40
N ALA A 33 -8.67 3.00 -7.18
CA ALA A 33 -9.68 2.86 -8.23
C ALA A 33 -11.10 2.83 -7.65
N LYS A 34 -11.34 2.04 -6.59
CA LYS A 34 -12.64 1.99 -5.91
C LYS A 34 -13.07 3.38 -5.43
N PHE A 35 -12.15 4.09 -4.79
CA PHE A 35 -12.37 5.45 -4.31
C PHE A 35 -12.71 6.45 -5.44
N LEU A 36 -12.04 6.33 -6.59
CA LEU A 36 -12.30 7.19 -7.75
C LEU A 36 -13.68 6.90 -8.36
N VAL A 37 -14.06 5.62 -8.46
CA VAL A 37 -15.39 5.21 -8.95
C VAL A 37 -16.50 5.72 -8.02
N GLU A 38 -16.32 5.62 -6.71
CA GLU A 38 -17.26 6.16 -5.72
C GLU A 38 -17.46 7.67 -5.84
N ARG A 39 -16.49 8.38 -6.43
CA ARG A 39 -16.55 9.84 -6.71
C ARG A 39 -16.97 10.16 -8.15
N GLY A 40 -17.47 9.17 -8.89
CA GLY A 40 -17.98 9.36 -10.26
C GLY A 40 -16.89 9.51 -11.32
N VAL A 41 -15.63 9.16 -11.02
CA VAL A 41 -14.55 9.18 -12.01
C VAL A 41 -14.61 7.92 -12.87
N GLU A 42 -14.70 8.09 -14.18
CA GLU A 42 -14.70 6.96 -15.11
C GLU A 42 -13.31 6.31 -15.21
N ARG A 43 -13.27 5.01 -15.52
CA ARG A 43 -12.00 4.24 -15.58
C ARG A 43 -10.97 4.85 -16.54
N LYS A 44 -11.42 5.39 -17.67
CA LYS A 44 -10.54 6.06 -18.65
C LYS A 44 -9.83 7.30 -18.06
N ASP A 45 -10.42 7.89 -17.02
CA ASP A 45 -9.97 9.12 -16.39
C ASP A 45 -9.21 8.88 -15.08
N PHE A 46 -8.94 7.62 -14.70
CA PHE A 46 -8.14 7.33 -13.49
C PHE A 46 -6.76 7.99 -13.55
N ASN A 47 -6.15 8.02 -14.74
CA ASN A 47 -4.78 8.46 -14.97
C ASN A 47 -3.78 7.67 -14.08
N SER A 48 -2.67 8.31 -13.72
CA SER A 48 -1.59 7.74 -12.92
C SER A 48 -1.57 8.32 -11.51
N TYR A 49 -0.98 7.61 -10.55
CA TYR A 49 -0.72 8.16 -9.21
C TYR A 49 0.10 9.47 -9.28
N GLY A 50 1.04 9.57 -10.23
CA GLY A 50 1.80 10.80 -10.48
C GLY A 50 0.90 12.01 -10.82
N SER A 51 -0.14 11.81 -11.63
CA SER A 51 -1.11 12.87 -11.97
C SER A 51 -2.04 13.25 -10.82
N ARG A 52 -2.11 12.41 -9.77
CA ARG A 52 -3.00 12.57 -8.62
C ARG A 52 -2.26 13.02 -7.34
N ARG A 53 -1.01 13.48 -7.44
CA ARG A 53 -0.18 13.91 -6.29
C ARG A 53 -0.80 15.01 -5.43
N GLY A 54 -1.68 15.84 -6.01
CA GLY A 54 -2.43 16.86 -5.25
C GLY A 54 -3.64 16.32 -4.47
N ASN A 55 -3.94 15.01 -4.57
CA ASN A 55 -5.03 14.37 -3.86
C ASN A 55 -4.47 13.35 -2.85
N ASP A 56 -4.44 13.76 -1.58
CA ASP A 56 -3.94 12.97 -0.46
C ASP A 56 -4.72 11.67 -0.25
N GLU A 57 -6.04 11.66 -0.46
CA GLU A 57 -6.87 10.46 -0.35
C GLU A 57 -6.51 9.38 -1.38
N VAL A 58 -6.17 9.79 -2.62
CA VAL A 58 -5.68 8.90 -3.66
C VAL A 58 -4.26 8.45 -3.35
N MET A 59 -3.40 9.36 -2.90
CA MET A 59 -2.01 9.03 -2.59
C MET A 59 -1.88 8.07 -1.42
N ALA A 60 -2.68 8.24 -0.35
CA ALA A 60 -2.72 7.30 0.77
C ALA A 60 -3.12 5.89 0.32
N ARG A 61 -4.08 5.80 -0.61
CA ARG A 61 -4.51 4.53 -1.24
C ARG A 61 -3.51 3.97 -2.25
N GLY A 62 -2.59 4.80 -2.71
CA GLY A 62 -1.48 4.44 -3.60
C GLY A 62 -0.22 3.99 -2.87
N THR A 63 -0.08 4.30 -1.58
CA THR A 63 1.08 3.87 -0.79
C THR A 63 1.17 2.34 -0.76
N PHE A 64 2.32 1.80 -1.15
CA PHE A 64 2.56 0.37 -1.32
C PHE A 64 1.63 -0.31 -2.34
N ALA A 65 1.05 0.43 -3.28
CA ALA A 65 0.19 -0.11 -4.35
C ALA A 65 0.97 -0.64 -5.57
N ASN A 66 2.30 -0.69 -5.50
CA ASN A 66 3.13 -1.14 -6.61
C ASN A 66 2.90 -2.64 -6.87
N ILE A 67 2.63 -3.00 -8.13
CA ILE A 67 2.36 -4.38 -8.53
C ILE A 67 3.58 -5.30 -8.43
N ARG A 68 4.79 -4.74 -8.28
CA ARG A 68 6.05 -5.48 -8.12
C ARG A 68 6.50 -5.59 -6.67
N LEU A 69 5.72 -5.09 -5.72
CA LEU A 69 6.04 -5.16 -4.30
C LEU A 69 6.12 -6.63 -3.85
N VAL A 70 7.15 -6.97 -3.07
CA VAL A 70 7.31 -8.33 -2.51
C VAL A 70 7.24 -8.25 -0.99
N ASN A 71 6.20 -8.85 -0.41
CA ASN A 71 5.97 -8.86 1.04
C ASN A 71 6.25 -10.26 1.61
N LYS A 72 7.24 -10.36 2.51
CA LYS A 72 7.62 -11.62 3.18
C LYS A 72 6.51 -12.19 4.07
N LEU A 73 5.55 -11.37 4.53
CA LEU A 73 4.38 -11.87 5.26
C LEU A 73 3.46 -12.75 4.40
N LEU A 74 3.61 -12.70 3.07
CA LEU A 74 2.85 -13.50 2.11
C LEU A 74 3.74 -14.54 1.41
N ASN A 75 4.78 -15.03 2.08
CA ASN A 75 5.74 -16.02 1.52
C ASN A 75 6.36 -15.56 0.19
N GLY A 76 6.60 -14.26 0.01
CA GLY A 76 7.19 -13.70 -1.20
C GLY A 76 6.22 -13.51 -2.37
N GLU A 77 4.90 -13.59 -2.14
CA GLU A 77 3.90 -13.21 -3.12
C GLU A 77 4.16 -11.78 -3.64
N VAL A 78 4.05 -11.61 -4.96
CA VAL A 78 4.26 -10.32 -5.63
C VAL A 78 2.92 -9.59 -5.76
N GLY A 79 2.86 -8.36 -5.25
CA GLY A 79 1.71 -7.47 -5.38
C GLY A 79 1.48 -6.58 -4.15
N ALA A 80 0.50 -5.70 -4.30
CA ALA A 80 0.12 -4.67 -3.34
C ALA A 80 -0.70 -5.18 -2.14
N LYS A 81 -0.35 -6.35 -1.58
CA LYS A 81 -1.12 -7.01 -0.52
C LYS A 81 -0.31 -7.27 0.73
N THR A 82 -1.03 -7.44 1.82
CA THR A 82 -0.50 -7.93 3.10
C THR A 82 -1.52 -8.83 3.78
N ILE A 83 -1.15 -9.38 4.94
CA ILE A 83 -2.04 -10.14 5.81
C ILE A 83 -2.37 -9.30 7.03
N HIS A 84 -3.66 -9.17 7.35
CA HIS A 84 -4.08 -8.59 8.61
C HIS A 84 -3.90 -9.64 9.71
N ILE A 85 -2.84 -9.49 10.50
CA ILE A 85 -2.35 -10.51 11.46
C ILE A 85 -3.46 -11.02 12.40
N PRO A 86 -4.31 -10.18 13.03
CA PRO A 86 -5.36 -10.67 13.92
C PRO A 86 -6.38 -11.61 13.27
N THR A 87 -6.64 -11.46 11.96
CA THR A 87 -7.67 -12.27 11.27
C THR A 87 -7.13 -13.25 10.25
N GLY A 88 -5.85 -13.16 9.88
CA GLY A 88 -5.26 -13.95 8.81
C GLY A 88 -5.75 -13.58 7.40
N GLU A 89 -6.52 -12.51 7.26
CA GLU A 89 -7.11 -12.12 5.98
C GLU A 89 -6.09 -11.42 5.07
N LYS A 90 -6.02 -11.84 3.80
CA LYS A 90 -5.22 -11.16 2.78
C LYS A 90 -5.96 -9.95 2.23
N LEU A 91 -5.38 -8.77 2.41
CA LEU A 91 -5.98 -7.49 2.03
C LEU A 91 -5.01 -6.65 1.20
N TYR A 92 -5.51 -5.64 0.50
CA TYR A 92 -4.64 -4.57 0.02
C TYR A 92 -4.02 -3.85 1.21
N VAL A 93 -2.80 -3.32 1.04
CA VAL A 93 -2.06 -2.67 2.13
C VAL A 93 -2.86 -1.53 2.77
N PHE A 94 -3.51 -0.69 1.95
CA PHE A 94 -4.36 0.39 2.44
C PHE A 94 -5.52 -0.13 3.30
N ASP A 95 -6.21 -1.17 2.85
CA ASP A 95 -7.36 -1.74 3.56
C ASP A 95 -6.93 -2.33 4.92
N ALA A 96 -5.80 -3.03 4.96
CA ALA A 96 -5.22 -3.53 6.21
C ALA A 96 -4.80 -2.38 7.15
N ALA A 97 -4.13 -1.35 6.63
CA ALA A 97 -3.71 -0.19 7.42
C ALA A 97 -4.90 0.57 8.01
N MET A 98 -5.98 0.73 7.24
CA MET A 98 -7.21 1.34 7.72
C MET A 98 -7.87 0.51 8.82
N ARG A 99 -7.87 -0.82 8.70
CA ARG A 99 -8.39 -1.72 9.74
C ARG A 99 -7.63 -1.57 11.05
N TYR A 100 -6.29 -1.55 11.00
CA TYR A 100 -5.45 -1.29 12.19
C TYR A 100 -5.72 0.09 12.79
N LYS A 101 -5.77 1.13 11.94
CA LYS A 101 -6.05 2.51 12.37
C LYS A 101 -7.40 2.62 13.07
N THR A 102 -8.46 2.02 12.51
CA THR A 102 -9.80 2.01 13.11
C THR A 102 -9.84 1.26 14.43
N ALA A 103 -9.04 0.20 14.58
CA ALA A 103 -8.91 -0.55 15.82
C ALA A 103 -8.00 0.12 16.88
N GLY A 104 -7.40 1.29 16.57
CA GLY A 104 -6.45 1.96 17.46
C GLY A 104 -5.15 1.17 17.65
N GLN A 105 -4.77 0.35 16.66
CA GLN A 105 -3.59 -0.52 16.72
C GLN A 105 -2.44 0.11 15.94
N ASP A 106 -1.30 0.27 16.61
CA ASP A 106 -0.09 0.77 15.99
C ASP A 106 0.43 -0.22 14.93
N THR A 107 1.05 0.31 13.88
CA THR A 107 1.68 -0.51 12.83
C THR A 107 3.10 -0.06 12.55
N VAL A 108 3.96 -1.03 12.22
CA VAL A 108 5.35 -0.81 11.79
C VAL A 108 5.63 -1.52 10.47
N VAL A 109 6.68 -1.07 9.78
CA VAL A 109 7.24 -1.74 8.59
C VAL A 109 8.62 -2.28 8.95
N LEU A 110 8.86 -3.55 8.64
CA LEU A 110 10.19 -4.16 8.69
C LEU A 110 10.78 -4.16 7.28
N ALA A 111 12.03 -3.76 7.14
CA ALA A 111 12.72 -3.73 5.85
C ALA A 111 14.19 -4.08 6.00
N GLY A 112 14.78 -4.55 4.91
CA GLY A 112 16.22 -4.81 4.81
C GLY A 112 17.03 -3.56 4.47
N ALA A 113 18.22 -3.76 3.90
CA ALA A 113 19.13 -2.70 3.50
C ALA A 113 18.55 -1.82 2.37
N GLU A 114 19.00 -0.56 2.30
CA GLU A 114 18.63 0.41 1.26
C GLU A 114 17.11 0.66 1.12
N TYR A 115 16.36 0.56 2.21
CA TYR A 115 14.95 0.93 2.21
C TYR A 115 14.76 2.42 1.87
N GLY A 116 13.90 2.68 0.88
CA GLY A 116 13.60 4.03 0.41
C GLY A 116 14.65 4.62 -0.53
N LYS A 117 15.49 3.80 -1.17
CA LYS A 117 16.42 4.33 -2.17
C LYS A 117 15.68 4.94 -3.36
N SER A 118 16.18 6.06 -3.87
CA SER A 118 15.74 6.60 -5.15
C SER A 118 16.17 5.66 -6.28
N LEU A 119 15.31 5.53 -7.29
CA LEU A 119 15.70 4.96 -8.58
C LEU A 119 16.66 5.91 -9.31
#